data_AF-A0A8B6GG19-F1
#
_entry.id   AF-A0A8B6GG19-F1
#
_cell.length_a   1.000
_cell.length_b   1.000
_cell.length_c   1.000
_cell.angle_alpha   90.00
_cell.angle_beta   90.00
_cell.angle_gamma   90.00
#
_symmetry.space_group_name_H-M   'P 1'
#
loop_
_entity.id
_entity.type
_entity.pdbx_description
1 polymer ?
#
loop_
_entity_poly.entity_id
_entity_poly.type
_entity_poly.pdbx_seq_one_letter_code
_entity_poly.pdbx_strand_id
1 'polypeptide(L)'
;MHAVIERDKLISDSSQKEEDKNEKEEKKEVVDTQEEIVNSQEELGNSLEEVLNNQYEIVAAETVVSGFSELVDKSAREITFSEEYYTSNTNDYDSYGAVMTGLKNNDLAVVKHVLRTNSWLPNHPCRETLWMQICKYLHKAKGDVYTELEGDLLGDRKIKDVQLPSFVDFDNLMTYHLSVDGVQQLHKILAILHHTNPDITYSPLLYPLLGIFLHYMTPSDAYNCIYGLLTSKETFIIQTKVAYEASKRVMRDLTKKFAKSAYVHLVRNCNTKDIDTVFDSWLWWLFSGLPFHYMVHFN
;
A
#
# COMPACT_ATOMS: atom_id res chain seq x y z
N MET A 1 -47.59 81.48 18.26
CA MET A 1 -46.26 80.92 17.90
C MET A 1 -45.70 79.99 18.97
N HIS A 2 -46.55 79.24 19.70
CA HIS A 2 -46.14 78.32 20.77
C HIS A 2 -46.72 76.89 20.60
N ALA A 3 -47.60 76.68 19.61
CA ALA A 3 -48.29 75.40 19.37
C ALA A 3 -47.76 74.61 18.15
N VAL A 4 -46.75 75.13 17.44
CA VAL A 4 -46.13 74.44 16.29
C VAL A 4 -44.82 73.75 16.71
N ILE A 5 -44.10 74.29 17.71
CA ILE A 5 -42.83 73.72 18.20
C ILE A 5 -43.05 72.45 19.06
N GLU A 6 -44.23 72.28 19.64
CA GLU A 6 -44.55 71.14 20.51
C GLU A 6 -45.00 69.88 19.73
N ARG A 7 -45.46 70.04 18.48
CA ARG A 7 -45.84 68.91 17.61
C ARG A 7 -44.63 68.22 16.97
N ASP A 8 -43.61 68.98 16.56
CA ASP A 8 -42.43 68.42 15.91
C ASP A 8 -41.52 67.66 16.90
N LYS A 9 -41.53 68.01 18.19
CA LYS A 9 -40.82 67.26 19.25
C LYS A 9 -41.50 65.93 19.61
N LEU A 10 -42.82 65.85 19.53
CA LEU A 10 -43.56 64.62 19.84
C LEU A 10 -43.46 63.57 18.72
N ILE A 11 -43.22 64.01 17.48
CA ILE A 11 -43.08 63.11 16.32
C ILE A 11 -41.65 62.55 16.21
N SER A 12 -40.62 63.30 16.59
CA SER A 12 -39.24 62.77 16.63
C SER A 12 -39.02 61.73 17.73
N ASP A 13 -39.60 61.95 18.92
CA ASP A 13 -39.48 61.03 20.06
C ASP A 13 -40.29 59.73 19.88
N SER A 14 -41.36 59.74 19.07
CA SER A 14 -42.12 58.52 18.75
C SER A 14 -41.40 57.63 17.73
N SER A 15 -40.79 58.22 16.69
CA SER A 15 -40.08 57.45 15.66
C SER A 15 -38.76 56.86 16.16
N GLN A 16 -38.02 57.57 17.02
CA GLN A 16 -36.80 57.01 17.63
C GLN A 16 -37.10 55.89 18.65
N LYS A 17 -38.25 55.90 19.31
CA LYS A 17 -38.68 54.80 20.20
C LYS A 17 -39.15 53.56 19.47
N GLU A 18 -39.65 53.68 18.24
CA GLU A 18 -40.04 52.54 17.41
C GLU A 18 -38.83 51.86 16.75
N GLU A 19 -37.86 52.63 16.28
CA GLU A 19 -36.59 52.09 15.73
C GLU A 19 -35.75 51.37 16.80
N ASP A 20 -35.60 51.95 18.00
CA ASP A 20 -34.87 51.31 19.12
C ASP A 20 -35.56 50.02 19.64
N LYS A 21 -36.87 49.88 19.40
CA LYS A 21 -37.63 48.70 19.83
C LYS A 21 -37.53 47.57 18.80
N ASN A 22 -37.60 47.90 17.51
CA ASN A 22 -37.35 46.94 16.44
C ASN A 22 -35.90 46.42 16.45
N GLU A 23 -34.91 47.28 16.67
CA GLU A 23 -33.50 46.85 16.72
C GLU A 23 -33.19 45.96 17.94
N LYS A 24 -33.98 46.08 19.02
CA LYS A 24 -33.89 45.20 20.20
C LYS A 24 -34.62 43.87 20.03
N GLU A 25 -35.75 43.84 19.32
CA GLU A 25 -36.43 42.57 18.99
C GLU A 25 -35.63 41.77 17.98
N GLU A 26 -35.06 42.40 16.95
CA GLU A 26 -34.26 41.72 15.91
C GLU A 26 -32.94 41.18 16.49
N LYS A 27 -32.28 41.91 17.41
CA LYS A 27 -31.11 41.39 18.14
C LYS A 27 -31.44 40.25 19.10
N LYS A 28 -32.65 40.21 19.66
CA LYS A 28 -33.06 39.14 20.57
C LYS A 28 -33.39 37.86 19.80
N GLU A 29 -34.04 37.99 18.64
CA GLU A 29 -34.36 36.86 17.76
C GLU A 29 -33.07 36.23 17.18
N VAL A 30 -32.08 37.03 16.80
CA VAL A 30 -30.77 36.53 16.35
C VAL A 30 -30.00 35.79 17.45
N VAL A 31 -30.10 36.23 18.70
CA VAL A 31 -29.45 35.57 19.85
C VAL A 31 -30.13 34.24 20.20
N ASP A 32 -31.47 34.21 20.23
CA ASP A 32 -32.22 32.96 20.46
C ASP A 32 -31.95 31.93 19.36
N THR A 33 -31.84 32.37 18.09
CA THR A 33 -31.50 31.48 16.97
C THR A 33 -30.06 30.96 17.03
N GLN A 34 -29.12 31.77 17.54
CA GLN A 34 -27.73 31.35 17.73
C GLN A 34 -27.56 30.36 18.90
N GLU A 35 -28.29 30.53 20.00
CA GLU A 35 -28.29 29.57 21.11
C GLU A 35 -28.92 28.22 20.70
N GLU A 36 -29.99 28.21 19.88
CA GLU A 36 -30.55 26.96 19.33
C GLU A 36 -29.58 26.22 18.40
N ILE A 37 -28.80 26.96 17.59
CA ILE A 37 -27.80 26.35 16.70
C ILE A 37 -26.63 25.76 17.51
N VAL A 38 -26.17 26.46 18.55
CA VAL A 38 -25.07 25.98 19.40
C VAL A 38 -25.48 24.73 20.18
N ASN A 39 -26.69 24.71 20.77
CA ASN A 39 -27.19 23.51 21.45
C ASN A 39 -27.40 22.33 20.50
N SER A 40 -27.87 22.58 19.28
CA SER A 40 -28.02 21.53 18.26
C SER A 40 -26.66 20.97 17.78
N GLN A 41 -25.61 21.80 17.77
CA GLN A 41 -24.24 21.37 17.44
C GLN A 41 -23.58 20.60 18.58
N GLU A 42 -23.86 20.95 19.84
CA GLU A 42 -23.41 20.20 21.02
C GLU A 42 -24.09 18.82 21.13
N GLU A 43 -25.39 18.72 20.85
CA GLU A 43 -26.10 17.43 20.81
C GLU A 43 -25.60 16.52 19.67
N LEU A 44 -25.31 17.08 18.49
CA LEU A 44 -24.67 16.31 17.41
C LEU A 44 -23.23 15.90 17.76
N GLY A 45 -22.48 16.75 18.45
CA GLY A 45 -21.11 16.46 18.90
C GLY A 45 -21.06 15.34 19.94
N ASN A 46 -21.97 15.37 20.91
CA ASN A 46 -22.08 14.34 21.94
C ASN A 46 -22.58 13.01 21.37
N SER A 47 -23.51 13.04 20.42
CA SER A 47 -23.96 11.82 19.72
C SER A 47 -22.87 11.22 18.83
N LEU A 48 -22.03 12.03 18.19
CA LEU A 48 -20.88 11.54 17.42
C LEU A 48 -19.79 10.95 18.32
N GLU A 49 -19.50 11.57 19.47
CA GLU A 49 -18.53 11.04 20.44
C GLU A 49 -19.01 9.73 21.08
N GLU A 50 -20.31 9.59 21.35
CA GLU A 50 -20.87 8.35 21.90
C GLU A 50 -20.90 7.21 20.85
N VAL A 51 -21.08 7.54 19.56
CA VAL A 51 -20.94 6.58 18.45
C VAL A 51 -19.47 6.22 18.19
N LEU A 52 -18.54 7.18 18.32
CA LEU A 52 -17.10 6.94 18.18
C LEU A 52 -16.52 6.12 19.35
N ASN A 53 -16.99 6.35 20.59
CA ASN A 53 -16.56 5.59 21.75
C ASN A 53 -17.16 4.18 21.81
N ASN A 54 -18.38 3.97 21.29
CA ASN A 54 -18.99 2.63 21.21
C ASN A 54 -18.50 1.80 20.00
N GLN A 55 -17.68 2.37 19.11
CA GLN A 55 -16.99 1.63 18.03
C GLN A 55 -15.53 1.28 18.34
N TYR A 56 -14.98 1.73 19.48
CA TYR A 56 -13.65 1.36 19.93
C TYR A 56 -13.67 0.93 21.39
N GLU A 57 -14.36 -0.18 21.68
CA GLU A 57 -13.92 -1.01 22.79
C GLU A 57 -12.56 -1.59 22.36
N ILE A 58 -11.47 -0.96 22.82
CA ILE A 58 -10.09 -1.42 22.61
C ILE A 58 -9.95 -2.75 23.35
N VAL A 59 -10.37 -3.83 22.69
CA VAL A 59 -9.93 -5.17 23.04
C VAL A 59 -8.47 -5.21 22.63
N ALA A 60 -7.58 -5.09 23.62
CA ALA A 60 -6.17 -5.38 23.47
C ALA A 60 -6.02 -6.88 23.14
N ALA A 61 -6.25 -7.23 21.88
CA ALA A 61 -5.86 -8.51 21.35
C ALA A 61 -4.36 -8.42 21.09
N GLU A 62 -3.58 -9.06 21.97
CA GLU A 62 -2.23 -9.51 21.65
C GLU A 62 -2.33 -10.55 20.52
N THR A 63 -2.58 -10.10 19.29
CA THR A 63 -2.55 -10.98 18.12
C THR A 63 -1.08 -11.21 17.79
N VAL A 64 -0.52 -12.29 18.34
CA VAL A 64 0.70 -12.89 17.83
C VAL A 64 0.51 -13.09 16.33
N VAL A 65 1.16 -12.26 15.51
CA VAL A 65 1.02 -12.32 14.05
C VAL A 65 1.73 -13.58 13.55
N SER A 66 1.04 -14.72 13.60
CA SER A 66 1.51 -15.99 13.07
C SER A 66 1.54 -15.93 11.54
N GLY A 67 2.51 -16.58 10.89
CA GLY A 67 2.62 -16.64 9.43
C GLY A 67 3.61 -15.66 8.77
N PHE A 68 4.17 -14.71 9.52
CA PHE A 68 5.31 -13.89 9.06
C PHE A 68 6.64 -14.42 9.61
N SER A 69 7.71 -14.17 8.86
CA SER A 69 9.08 -14.54 9.22
C SER A 69 9.57 -13.75 10.44
N GLU A 70 10.68 -14.20 11.01
CA GLU A 70 11.38 -13.51 12.11
C GLU A 70 12.01 -12.18 11.68
N LEU A 71 12.13 -11.94 10.36
CA LEU A 71 12.71 -10.74 9.79
C LEU A 71 11.75 -9.55 9.79
N VAL A 72 10.47 -9.76 10.11
CA VAL A 72 9.44 -8.71 10.19
C VAL A 72 9.48 -8.04 11.57
N ASP A 73 9.43 -6.71 11.60
CA ASP A 73 9.29 -5.95 12.83
C ASP A 73 7.87 -6.09 13.38
N LYS A 74 7.69 -7.05 14.29
CA LYS A 74 6.39 -7.33 14.94
C LYS A 74 5.95 -6.22 15.89
N SER A 75 6.82 -5.25 16.19
CA SER A 75 6.46 -4.06 16.97
C SER A 75 5.78 -2.98 16.12
N ALA A 76 5.87 -3.08 14.79
CA ALA A 76 5.16 -2.21 13.87
C ALA A 76 3.64 -2.50 13.96
N ARG A 77 2.90 -1.59 14.61
CA ARG A 77 1.45 -1.66 14.87
C ARG A 77 0.57 -1.65 13.60
N GLU A 78 1.16 -1.66 12.41
CA GLU A 78 0.50 -1.33 11.14
C GLU A 78 0.27 -2.51 10.19
N ILE A 79 0.54 -3.76 10.61
CA ILE A 79 0.03 -4.92 9.86
C ILE A 79 -1.46 -5.13 10.21
N THR A 80 -2.27 -4.09 10.02
CA THR A 80 -3.70 -4.10 10.24
C THR A 80 -4.38 -4.38 8.91
N PHE A 81 -5.20 -5.42 8.85
CA PHE A 81 -6.02 -5.75 7.69
C PHE A 81 -7.43 -6.06 8.18
N SER A 82 -8.44 -5.54 7.47
CA SER A 82 -9.83 -5.86 7.78
C SER A 82 -10.13 -7.29 7.37
N GLU A 83 -10.48 -8.15 8.33
CA GLU A 83 -10.84 -9.55 8.09
C GLU A 83 -12.09 -9.70 7.19
N GLU A 84 -12.90 -8.65 7.04
CA GLU A 84 -14.16 -8.65 6.27
C GLU A 84 -13.97 -8.94 4.77
N TYR A 85 -12.76 -8.75 4.24
CA TYR A 85 -12.44 -8.96 2.82
C TYR A 85 -11.83 -10.34 2.51
N TYR A 86 -11.65 -11.18 3.53
CA TYR A 86 -10.95 -12.45 3.40
C TYR A 86 -11.90 -13.62 3.68
N THR A 87 -11.62 -14.76 3.04
CA THR A 87 -12.48 -15.95 3.17
C THR A 87 -12.29 -16.58 4.55
N SER A 88 -13.26 -16.42 5.44
CA SER A 88 -13.23 -16.95 6.81
C SER A 88 -13.68 -18.42 6.91
N ASN A 89 -13.40 -19.28 5.91
CA ASN A 89 -14.01 -20.61 5.83
C ASN A 89 -13.03 -21.75 5.63
N THR A 90 -13.42 -22.91 6.15
CA THR A 90 -12.78 -24.23 6.17
C THR A 90 -12.30 -24.80 4.81
N ASN A 91 -12.45 -24.04 3.71
CA ASN A 91 -12.03 -24.37 2.34
C ASN A 91 -10.57 -23.95 2.01
N ASP A 92 -9.88 -23.25 2.91
CA ASP A 92 -8.53 -22.73 2.64
C ASP A 92 -7.48 -23.83 2.46
N TYR A 93 -7.57 -24.91 3.26
CA TYR A 93 -6.68 -26.08 3.14
C TYR A 93 -6.92 -26.85 1.84
N ASP A 94 -8.18 -26.97 1.41
CA ASP A 94 -8.54 -27.59 0.13
C ASP A 94 -8.02 -26.76 -1.05
N SER A 95 -8.05 -25.43 -0.93
CA SER A 95 -7.55 -24.51 -1.96
C SER A 95 -6.03 -24.57 -2.11
N TYR A 96 -5.27 -24.57 -1.00
CA TYR A 96 -3.82 -24.79 -1.06
C TYR A 96 -3.48 -26.19 -1.61
N GLY A 97 -4.21 -27.23 -1.18
CA GLY A 97 -4.08 -28.58 -1.72
C GLY A 97 -4.32 -28.65 -3.23
N ALA A 98 -5.29 -27.89 -3.74
CA ALA A 98 -5.57 -27.78 -5.16
C ALA A 98 -4.42 -27.09 -5.92
N VAL A 99 -3.81 -26.04 -5.37
CA VAL A 99 -2.59 -25.43 -5.94
C VAL A 99 -1.47 -26.45 -6.04
N MET A 100 -1.19 -27.16 -4.94
CA MET A 100 -0.10 -28.14 -4.90
C MET A 100 -0.32 -29.31 -5.86
N THR A 101 -1.57 -29.76 -6.01
CA THR A 101 -1.95 -30.81 -6.96
C THR A 101 -1.84 -30.30 -8.39
N GLY A 102 -2.30 -29.07 -8.67
CA GLY A 102 -2.17 -28.43 -9.97
C GLY A 102 -0.71 -28.26 -10.39
N LEU A 103 0.17 -27.80 -9.49
CA LEU A 103 1.61 -27.69 -9.76
C LEU A 103 2.24 -29.05 -10.07
N LYS A 104 1.89 -30.11 -9.31
CA LYS A 104 2.37 -31.48 -9.55
C LYS A 104 1.92 -32.03 -10.91
N ASN A 105 0.67 -31.77 -11.29
CA ASN A 105 0.08 -32.25 -12.52
C ASN A 105 0.34 -31.34 -13.73
N ASN A 106 1.06 -30.23 -13.54
CA ASN A 106 1.23 -29.18 -14.53
C ASN A 106 -0.10 -28.59 -15.07
N ASP A 107 -1.11 -28.52 -14.21
CA ASP A 107 -2.39 -27.86 -14.50
C ASP A 107 -2.34 -26.40 -14.05
N LEU A 108 -1.66 -25.58 -14.85
CA LEU A 108 -1.51 -24.14 -14.56
C LEU A 108 -2.82 -23.36 -14.66
N ALA A 109 -3.85 -23.90 -15.31
CA ALA A 109 -5.16 -23.26 -15.39
C ALA A 109 -5.87 -23.32 -14.03
N VAL A 110 -5.85 -24.50 -13.39
CA VAL A 110 -6.36 -24.67 -12.02
C VAL A 110 -5.58 -23.80 -11.04
N VAL A 111 -4.24 -23.81 -11.10
CA VAL A 111 -3.40 -22.97 -10.22
C VAL A 111 -3.77 -21.49 -10.37
N LYS A 112 -3.83 -20.97 -11.60
CA LYS A 112 -4.19 -19.57 -11.86
C LYS A 112 -5.60 -19.24 -11.39
N HIS A 113 -6.56 -20.16 -11.55
CA HIS A 113 -7.93 -19.95 -11.10
C HIS A 113 -7.96 -19.80 -9.58
N VAL A 114 -7.39 -20.77 -8.87
CA VAL A 114 -7.35 -20.78 -7.40
C VAL A 114 -6.65 -19.53 -6.85
N LEU A 115 -5.49 -19.14 -7.40
CA LEU A 115 -4.76 -17.95 -6.96
C LEU A 115 -5.54 -16.64 -7.17
N ARG A 116 -6.40 -16.56 -8.20
CA ARG A 116 -7.17 -15.35 -8.52
C ARG A 116 -8.51 -15.26 -7.79
N THR A 117 -9.02 -16.39 -7.28
CA THR A 117 -10.33 -16.44 -6.61
C THR A 117 -10.20 -16.57 -5.09
N ASN A 118 -9.06 -17.03 -4.58
CA ASN A 118 -8.84 -17.16 -3.14
C ASN A 118 -8.14 -15.92 -2.58
N SER A 119 -8.75 -15.34 -1.56
CA SER A 119 -8.22 -14.19 -0.82
C SER A 119 -7.78 -14.67 0.56
N TRP A 120 -6.62 -15.32 0.63
CA TRP A 120 -6.01 -15.68 1.92
C TRP A 120 -5.60 -14.40 2.67
N LEU A 121 -5.77 -14.37 4.00
CA LEU A 121 -5.32 -13.25 4.85
C LEU A 121 -3.80 -13.05 4.77
N PRO A 122 -3.23 -11.84 4.81
CA PRO A 122 -1.78 -11.64 4.68
C PRO A 122 -0.92 -12.47 5.66
N ASN A 123 -1.44 -12.80 6.84
CA ASN A 123 -0.79 -13.63 7.86
C ASN A 123 -1.10 -15.15 7.71
N HIS A 124 -1.80 -15.56 6.65
CA HIS A 124 -2.20 -16.95 6.47
C HIS A 124 -0.98 -17.87 6.29
N PRO A 125 -0.84 -18.97 7.05
CA PRO A 125 0.36 -19.83 7.05
C PRO A 125 0.74 -20.42 5.70
N CYS A 126 -0.20 -20.59 4.77
CA CYS A 126 0.11 -21.10 3.43
C CYS A 126 1.16 -20.25 2.69
N ARG A 127 1.25 -18.94 2.98
CA ARG A 127 2.16 -18.03 2.28
C ARG A 127 3.64 -18.33 2.51
N GLU A 128 3.97 -18.89 3.66
CA GLU A 128 5.33 -19.33 3.99
C GLU A 128 5.90 -20.26 2.91
N THR A 129 5.04 -21.11 2.33
CA THR A 129 5.46 -22.10 1.35
C THR A 129 4.90 -21.88 -0.04
N LEU A 130 3.78 -21.19 -0.20
CA LEU A 130 3.08 -21.03 -1.47
C LEU A 130 3.98 -20.44 -2.57
N TRP A 131 4.57 -19.27 -2.33
CA TRP A 131 5.40 -18.60 -3.33
C TRP A 131 6.67 -19.40 -3.64
N MET A 132 7.25 -20.04 -2.64
CA MET A 132 8.39 -20.93 -2.84
C MET A 132 8.02 -22.10 -3.77
N GLN A 133 6.85 -22.72 -3.60
CA GLN A 133 6.42 -23.82 -4.46
C GLN A 133 6.12 -23.36 -5.89
N ILE A 134 5.54 -22.17 -6.06
CA ILE A 134 5.30 -21.56 -7.37
C ILE A 134 6.64 -21.22 -8.06
N CYS A 135 7.61 -20.62 -7.35
CA CYS A 135 8.88 -20.25 -7.95
C CYS A 135 9.76 -21.48 -8.25
N LYS A 136 9.70 -22.53 -7.43
CA LYS A 136 10.35 -23.83 -7.71
C LYS A 136 9.84 -24.48 -8.99
N TYR A 137 8.60 -24.18 -9.38
CA TYR A 137 8.06 -24.62 -10.67
C TYR A 137 8.76 -23.92 -11.85
N LEU A 138 9.12 -22.64 -11.69
CA LEU A 138 9.81 -21.85 -12.72
C LEU A 138 11.28 -22.28 -12.90
N HIS A 139 11.94 -22.62 -11.80
CA HIS A 139 13.34 -23.02 -11.81
C HIS A 139 13.60 -24.20 -10.88
N LYS A 140 14.00 -25.34 -11.47
CA LYS A 140 14.19 -26.62 -10.78
C LYS A 140 15.59 -26.80 -10.18
N ALA A 141 16.37 -25.73 -9.98
CA ALA A 141 17.67 -25.89 -9.32
C ALA A 141 17.47 -26.54 -7.95
N LYS A 142 18.29 -27.55 -7.70
CA LYS A 142 18.34 -28.27 -6.43
C LYS A 142 19.57 -27.77 -5.68
N GLY A 143 19.39 -27.39 -4.42
CA GLY A 143 20.47 -27.02 -3.53
C GLY A 143 20.34 -25.60 -2.99
N ASP A 144 20.99 -25.36 -1.85
CA ASP A 144 21.09 -24.06 -1.20
C ASP A 144 22.36 -23.34 -1.68
N VAL A 145 22.34 -22.91 -2.95
CA VAL A 145 23.46 -22.18 -3.57
C VAL A 145 23.70 -20.85 -2.87
N TYR A 146 22.66 -20.29 -2.23
CA TYR A 146 22.74 -19.03 -1.51
C TYR A 146 23.74 -19.09 -0.36
N THR A 147 23.67 -20.10 0.51
CA THR A 147 24.59 -20.19 1.67
C THR A 147 26.05 -20.30 1.26
N GLU A 148 26.33 -21.06 0.19
CA GLU A 148 27.69 -21.17 -0.36
C GLU A 148 28.18 -19.82 -0.89
N LEU A 149 27.35 -19.13 -1.69
CA LEU A 149 27.66 -17.80 -2.23
C LEU A 149 27.79 -16.72 -1.14
N GLU A 150 26.97 -16.79 -0.10
CA GLU A 150 27.05 -15.89 1.05
C GLU A 150 28.40 -16.03 1.74
N GLY A 151 28.82 -17.27 2.02
CA GLY A 151 30.12 -17.57 2.61
C GLY A 151 31.29 -17.11 1.73
N ASP A 152 31.24 -17.39 0.43
CA ASP A 152 32.33 -17.08 -0.50
C ASP A 152 32.48 -15.58 -0.78
N LEU A 153 31.37 -14.85 -0.93
CA LEU A 153 31.37 -13.45 -1.37
C LEU A 153 31.42 -12.46 -0.20
N LEU A 154 30.73 -12.78 0.89
CA LEU A 154 30.62 -11.90 2.04
C LEU A 154 31.56 -12.31 3.16
N GLY A 155 31.87 -13.60 3.32
CA GLY A 155 32.70 -14.11 4.41
C GLY A 155 32.25 -13.57 5.76
N ASP A 156 33.19 -13.03 6.55
CA ASP A 156 32.92 -12.39 7.85
C ASP A 156 32.57 -10.89 7.74
N ARG A 157 32.32 -10.33 6.54
CA ARG A 157 31.98 -8.90 6.40
C ARG A 157 30.77 -8.59 7.28
N LYS A 158 30.91 -7.54 8.10
CA LYS A 158 29.78 -7.07 8.90
C LYS A 158 28.69 -6.60 7.95
N ILE A 159 27.45 -6.92 8.30
CA ILE A 159 26.30 -6.67 7.42
C ILE A 159 26.13 -5.17 7.09
N LYS A 160 26.67 -4.29 7.94
CA LYS A 160 26.68 -2.83 7.74
C LYS A 160 27.60 -2.34 6.62
N ASP A 161 28.48 -3.19 6.09
CA ASP A 161 29.46 -2.82 5.06
C ASP A 161 29.02 -3.24 3.64
N VAL A 162 27.85 -3.87 3.51
CA VAL A 162 27.33 -4.33 2.21
C VAL A 162 26.76 -3.13 1.45
N GLN A 163 27.44 -2.73 0.37
CA GLN A 163 26.98 -1.68 -0.53
C GLN A 163 25.85 -2.20 -1.42
N LEU A 164 24.80 -1.40 -1.58
CA LEU A 164 23.70 -1.73 -2.47
C LEU A 164 24.15 -1.68 -3.94
N PRO A 165 23.73 -2.66 -4.78
CA PRO A 165 24.03 -2.64 -6.21
C PRO A 165 23.44 -1.43 -6.92
N SER A 166 24.10 -0.93 -7.97
CA SER A 166 23.64 0.24 -8.72
C SER A 166 22.38 0.03 -9.54
N PHE A 167 21.91 -1.21 -9.70
CA PHE A 167 20.68 -1.50 -10.44
C PHE A 167 19.41 -1.21 -9.65
N VAL A 168 19.51 -0.98 -8.33
CA VAL A 168 18.35 -0.63 -7.49
C VAL A 168 17.97 0.83 -7.68
N ASP A 169 16.73 1.17 -7.35
CA ASP A 169 16.29 2.55 -7.29
C ASP A 169 16.46 3.10 -5.88
N PHE A 170 17.46 3.96 -5.69
CA PHE A 170 17.79 4.57 -4.40
C PHE A 170 16.72 5.54 -3.90
N ASP A 171 15.88 6.06 -4.78
CA ASP A 171 14.78 6.95 -4.40
C ASP A 171 13.57 6.15 -3.87
N ASN A 172 13.54 4.83 -4.12
CA ASN A 172 12.38 3.96 -3.83
C ASN A 172 12.77 2.64 -3.17
N LEU A 173 13.46 2.70 -2.02
CA LEU A 173 13.89 1.54 -1.24
C LEU A 173 12.80 1.00 -0.30
N MET A 174 11.73 0.42 -0.84
CA MET A 174 10.61 -0.04 -0.01
C MET A 174 10.95 -1.31 0.78
N THR A 175 11.01 -1.17 2.10
CA THR A 175 11.28 -2.27 3.04
C THR A 175 10.01 -2.82 3.70
N TYR A 176 8.88 -2.14 3.54
CA TYR A 176 7.60 -2.45 4.20
C TYR A 176 7.79 -2.62 5.72
N HIS A 177 7.42 -3.78 6.26
CA HIS A 177 7.51 -4.08 7.69
C HIS A 177 8.76 -4.88 8.07
N LEU A 178 9.80 -4.92 7.23
CA LEU A 178 11.05 -5.57 7.60
C LEU A 178 11.72 -4.85 8.77
N SER A 179 12.20 -5.65 9.72
CA SER A 179 13.09 -5.21 10.78
C SER A 179 14.45 -4.78 10.23
N VAL A 180 15.25 -4.15 11.08
CA VAL A 180 16.64 -3.78 10.75
C VAL A 180 17.46 -5.00 10.30
N ASP A 181 17.22 -6.17 10.89
CA ASP A 181 17.87 -7.42 10.46
C ASP A 181 17.33 -7.91 9.10
N GLY A 182 16.02 -7.82 8.89
CA GLY A 182 15.40 -8.15 7.60
C GLY A 182 15.93 -7.32 6.44
N VAL A 183 16.09 -6.00 6.64
CA VAL A 183 16.69 -5.09 5.64
C VAL A 183 18.14 -5.46 5.37
N GLN A 184 18.88 -5.84 6.41
CA GLN A 184 20.25 -6.30 6.30
C GLN A 184 20.37 -7.59 5.46
N GLN A 185 19.49 -8.58 5.68
CA GLN A 185 19.43 -9.78 4.84
C GLN A 185 19.08 -9.43 3.38
N LEU A 186 18.14 -8.51 3.16
CA LEU A 186 17.78 -8.03 1.83
C LEU A 186 18.99 -7.48 1.08
N HIS A 187 19.80 -6.64 1.73
CA HIS A 187 21.01 -6.05 1.12
C HIS A 187 22.04 -7.11 0.73
N LYS A 188 22.23 -8.14 1.57
CA LYS A 188 23.12 -9.27 1.24
C LYS A 188 22.65 -10.01 0.00
N ILE A 189 21.37 -10.35 -0.06
CA ILE A 189 20.78 -11.07 -1.21
C ILE A 189 20.99 -10.27 -2.50
N LEU A 190 20.75 -8.95 -2.47
CA LEU A 190 20.98 -8.08 -3.62
C LEU A 190 22.46 -8.03 -4.04
N ALA A 191 23.38 -7.96 -3.09
CA ALA A 191 24.82 -7.98 -3.38
C ALA A 191 25.25 -9.30 -4.04
N ILE A 192 24.73 -10.44 -3.56
CA ILE A 192 25.00 -11.75 -4.15
C ILE A 192 24.39 -11.84 -5.56
N LEU A 193 23.15 -11.39 -5.75
CA LEU A 193 22.50 -11.33 -7.07
C LEU A 193 23.28 -10.46 -8.06
N HIS A 194 23.82 -9.33 -7.61
CA HIS A 194 24.65 -8.48 -8.46
C HIS A 194 25.91 -9.20 -8.94
N HIS A 195 26.51 -10.01 -8.06
CA HIS A 195 27.69 -10.78 -8.39
C HIS A 195 27.39 -11.92 -9.37
N THR A 196 26.29 -12.65 -9.14
CA THR A 196 25.93 -13.83 -9.96
C THR A 196 25.23 -13.46 -11.26
N ASN A 197 24.60 -12.29 -11.34
CA ASN A 197 23.86 -11.81 -12.51
C ASN A 197 24.35 -10.42 -12.96
N PRO A 198 25.59 -10.30 -13.50
CA PRO A 198 26.17 -9.03 -13.92
C PRO A 198 25.41 -8.34 -15.07
N ASP A 199 24.56 -9.08 -15.78
CA ASP A 199 23.70 -8.55 -16.85
C ASP A 199 22.56 -7.65 -16.33
N ILE A 200 22.25 -7.74 -15.03
CA ILE A 200 21.26 -6.87 -14.38
C ILE A 200 21.88 -5.49 -14.20
N THR A 201 21.48 -4.57 -15.07
CA THR A 201 21.99 -3.19 -15.09
C THR A 201 21.02 -2.19 -14.49
N TYR A 202 19.71 -2.52 -14.46
CA TYR A 202 18.67 -1.69 -13.86
C TYR A 202 17.43 -2.53 -13.57
N SER A 203 17.06 -2.65 -12.30
CA SER A 203 15.91 -3.45 -11.85
C SER A 203 15.30 -2.88 -10.55
N PRO A 204 14.49 -1.81 -10.66
CA PRO A 204 13.87 -1.16 -9.50
C PRO A 204 12.94 -2.10 -8.71
N LEU A 205 12.38 -3.13 -9.35
CA LEU A 205 11.46 -4.09 -8.73
C LEU A 205 12.14 -5.06 -7.77
N LEU A 206 13.45 -5.33 -7.92
CA LEU A 206 14.11 -6.36 -7.11
C LEU A 206 14.09 -6.05 -5.61
N TYR A 207 14.30 -4.79 -5.25
CA TYR A 207 14.31 -4.36 -3.85
C TYR A 207 12.95 -4.57 -3.16
N PRO A 208 11.83 -3.99 -3.63
CA PRO A 208 10.52 -4.21 -3.02
C PRO A 208 10.08 -5.67 -3.08
N LEU A 209 10.35 -6.39 -4.18
CA LEU A 209 9.93 -7.79 -4.31
C LEU A 209 10.65 -8.70 -3.30
N LEU A 210 11.96 -8.51 -3.10
CA LEU A 210 12.69 -9.18 -2.03
C LEU A 210 12.17 -8.78 -0.66
N GLY A 211 11.83 -7.51 -0.48
CA GLY A 211 11.14 -7.00 0.70
C GLY A 211 9.94 -7.88 1.04
N ILE A 212 9.03 -8.05 0.09
CA ILE A 212 7.82 -8.87 0.22
C ILE A 212 8.15 -10.34 0.52
N PHE A 213 9.09 -10.96 -0.22
CA PHE A 213 9.44 -12.37 0.01
C PHE A 213 9.98 -12.61 1.42
N LEU A 214 10.87 -11.74 1.92
CA LEU A 214 11.45 -11.86 3.25
C LEU A 214 10.42 -11.70 4.38
N HIS A 215 9.20 -11.22 4.11
CA HIS A 215 8.12 -11.27 5.10
C HIS A 215 7.65 -12.70 5.38
N TYR A 216 7.88 -13.65 4.49
CA TYR A 216 7.27 -14.99 4.55
C TYR A 216 8.27 -16.14 4.50
N MET A 217 9.49 -15.92 3.99
CA MET A 217 10.44 -17.00 3.78
C MET A 217 11.85 -16.62 4.22
N THR A 218 12.73 -17.62 4.28
CA THR A 218 14.13 -17.46 4.65
C THR A 218 14.92 -16.70 3.57
N PRO A 219 16.08 -16.10 3.89
CA PRO A 219 16.94 -15.45 2.89
C PRO A 219 17.32 -16.37 1.71
N SER A 220 17.60 -17.64 1.98
CA SER A 220 17.92 -18.62 0.95
C SER A 220 16.72 -18.89 0.03
N ASP A 221 15.53 -19.11 0.59
CA ASP A 221 14.33 -19.33 -0.21
C ASP A 221 13.97 -18.09 -1.05
N ALA A 222 14.11 -16.89 -0.48
CA ALA A 222 13.87 -15.64 -1.18
C ALA A 222 14.84 -15.45 -2.36
N TYR A 223 16.14 -15.73 -2.16
CA TYR A 223 17.13 -15.73 -3.23
C TYR A 223 16.75 -16.71 -4.34
N ASN A 224 16.42 -17.96 -3.99
CA ASN A 224 16.04 -18.98 -4.97
C ASN A 224 14.78 -18.61 -5.76
N CYS A 225 13.79 -17.99 -5.10
CA CYS A 225 12.59 -17.51 -5.76
C CYS A 225 12.89 -16.42 -6.78
N ILE A 226 13.66 -15.40 -6.39
CA ILE A 226 14.08 -14.31 -7.28
C ILE A 226 14.94 -14.84 -8.43
N TYR A 227 15.90 -15.72 -8.15
CA TYR A 227 16.74 -16.32 -9.18
C TYR A 227 15.89 -17.11 -10.19
N GLY A 228 14.86 -17.83 -9.73
CA GLY A 228 13.92 -18.51 -10.60
C GLY A 228 13.11 -17.57 -11.49
N LEU A 229 12.69 -16.42 -10.96
CA LEU A 229 11.99 -15.38 -11.72
C LEU A 229 12.90 -14.70 -12.75
N LEU A 230 14.18 -14.47 -12.41
CA LEU A 230 15.18 -13.86 -13.29
C LEU A 230 15.60 -14.78 -14.44
N THR A 231 15.69 -16.08 -14.19
CA THR A 231 16.14 -17.10 -15.16
C THR A 231 15.00 -17.75 -15.95
N SER A 232 13.76 -17.43 -15.61
CA SER A 232 12.58 -17.91 -16.32
C SER A 232 12.60 -17.50 -17.80
N LYS A 233 12.02 -18.34 -18.66
CA LYS A 233 11.78 -18.00 -20.07
C LYS A 233 10.79 -16.86 -20.24
N GLU A 234 9.82 -16.77 -19.34
CA GLU A 234 8.89 -15.64 -19.28
C GLU A 234 9.54 -14.50 -18.50
N THR A 235 9.51 -13.29 -19.07
CA THR A 235 10.10 -12.11 -18.44
C THR A 235 9.21 -11.60 -17.31
N PHE A 236 9.47 -12.05 -16.08
CA PHE A 236 8.77 -11.57 -14.89
C PHE A 236 9.38 -10.29 -14.33
N ILE A 237 10.72 -10.17 -14.38
CA ILE A 237 11.47 -9.06 -13.81
C ILE A 237 12.24 -8.35 -14.91
N ILE A 238 12.08 -7.03 -14.99
CA ILE A 238 12.82 -6.16 -15.91
C ILE A 238 14.24 -5.96 -15.36
N GLN A 239 15.26 -6.18 -16.20
CA GLN A 239 16.68 -6.19 -15.78
C GLN A 239 17.55 -5.09 -16.42
N THR A 240 16.99 -4.31 -17.36
CA THR A 240 17.70 -3.23 -18.04
C THR A 240 16.86 -1.96 -18.13
N LYS A 241 17.54 -0.81 -18.20
CA LYS A 241 16.86 0.49 -18.30
C LYS A 241 16.08 0.62 -19.61
N VAL A 242 16.62 0.09 -20.71
CA VAL A 242 15.94 0.08 -22.01
C VAL A 242 14.62 -0.70 -21.95
N ALA A 243 14.63 -1.87 -21.30
CA ALA A 243 13.40 -2.65 -21.12
C ALA A 243 12.40 -1.94 -20.19
N TYR A 244 12.86 -1.26 -19.14
CA TYR A 244 12.00 -0.48 -18.26
C TYR A 244 11.31 0.68 -19.01
N GLU A 245 12.08 1.43 -19.79
CA GLU A 245 11.56 2.52 -20.64
C GLU A 245 10.59 2.02 -21.70
N ALA A 246 10.84 0.83 -22.27
CA ALA A 246 9.90 0.20 -23.20
C ALA A 246 8.59 -0.18 -22.50
N SER A 247 8.66 -0.80 -21.31
CA SER A 247 7.49 -1.15 -20.51
C SER A 247 6.66 0.06 -20.10
N LYS A 248 7.31 1.19 -19.76
CA LYS A 248 6.64 2.47 -19.53
C LYS A 248 5.78 2.90 -20.72
N ARG A 249 6.34 2.84 -21.94
CA ARG A 249 5.62 3.20 -23.17
C ARG A 249 4.45 2.26 -23.43
N VAL A 250 4.63 0.96 -23.17
CA VAL A 250 3.54 -0.03 -23.25
C VAL A 250 2.43 0.31 -22.26
N MET A 251 2.76 0.62 -21.01
CA MET A 251 1.77 1.01 -19.99
C MET A 251 0.97 2.24 -20.43
N ARG A 252 1.63 3.28 -20.93
CA ARG A 252 0.96 4.47 -21.50
C ARG A 252 0.00 4.10 -22.63
N ASP A 253 0.45 3.29 -23.58
CA ASP A 253 -0.36 2.91 -24.75
C ASP A 253 -1.56 2.03 -24.34
N LEU A 254 -1.39 1.18 -23.34
CA LEU A 254 -2.48 0.42 -22.72
C LEU A 254 -3.48 1.35 -22.02
N THR A 255 -3.01 2.33 -21.23
CA THR A 255 -3.90 3.33 -20.60
C THR A 255 -4.67 4.11 -21.65
N LYS A 256 -4.03 4.53 -22.74
CA LYS A 256 -4.68 5.22 -23.85
C LYS A 256 -5.77 4.37 -24.52
N LYS A 257 -5.55 3.06 -24.65
CA LYS A 257 -6.47 2.12 -25.29
C LYS A 257 -7.64 1.71 -24.39
N PHE A 258 -7.36 1.33 -23.15
CA PHE A 258 -8.32 0.69 -22.25
C PHE A 258 -8.91 1.64 -21.20
N ALA A 259 -8.20 2.72 -20.84
CA ALA A 259 -8.61 3.72 -19.86
C ALA A 259 -8.61 5.13 -20.48
N LYS A 260 -9.23 5.26 -21.67
CA LYS A 260 -9.16 6.49 -22.49
C LYS A 260 -9.60 7.75 -21.74
N SER A 261 -10.64 7.67 -20.92
CA SER A 261 -11.12 8.80 -20.11
C SER A 261 -10.05 9.31 -19.15
N ALA A 262 -9.40 8.40 -18.41
CA ALA A 262 -8.29 8.71 -17.52
C ALA A 262 -7.10 9.27 -18.29
N TYR A 263 -6.70 8.65 -19.40
CA TYR A 263 -5.61 9.15 -20.25
C TYR A 263 -5.87 10.59 -20.74
N VAL A 264 -7.08 10.86 -21.23
CA VAL A 264 -7.47 12.20 -21.70
C VAL A 264 -7.47 13.20 -20.54
N HIS A 265 -7.88 12.79 -19.35
CA HIS A 265 -7.81 13.62 -18.15
C HIS A 265 -6.36 13.96 -17.78
N LEU A 266 -5.46 12.97 -17.81
CA LEU A 266 -4.02 13.20 -17.57
C LEU A 266 -3.43 14.18 -18.58
N VAL A 267 -3.67 13.98 -19.88
CA VAL A 267 -3.16 14.88 -20.94
C VAL A 267 -3.66 16.31 -20.78
N ARG A 268 -4.88 16.52 -20.28
CA ARG A 268 -5.46 17.87 -20.12
C ARG A 268 -4.97 18.59 -18.87
N ASN A 269 -4.66 17.86 -17.80
CA ASN A 269 -4.42 18.45 -16.48
C ASN A 269 -2.96 18.33 -16.02
N CYS A 270 -2.15 17.47 -16.63
CA CYS A 270 -0.72 17.41 -16.35
C CYS A 270 -0.03 18.61 -17.01
N ASN A 271 0.57 19.47 -16.19
CA ASN A 271 1.38 20.62 -16.63
C ASN A 271 2.72 20.21 -17.27
N THR A 272 2.98 18.92 -17.42
CA THR A 272 4.20 18.41 -18.05
C THR A 272 4.08 18.53 -19.57
N LYS A 273 5.12 19.05 -20.22
CA LYS A 273 5.18 19.10 -21.69
C LYS A 273 5.22 17.72 -22.32
N ASP A 274 5.64 16.72 -21.54
CA ASP A 274 5.69 15.33 -21.92
C ASP A 274 4.79 14.51 -20.99
N ILE A 275 3.79 13.84 -21.56
CA ILE A 275 2.89 12.95 -20.82
C ILE A 275 3.62 11.68 -20.37
N ASP A 276 4.71 11.31 -21.05
CA ASP A 276 5.48 10.11 -20.72
C ASP A 276 6.05 10.18 -19.30
N THR A 277 6.33 11.39 -18.78
CA THR A 277 6.90 11.56 -17.44
C THR A 277 5.94 11.15 -16.32
N VAL A 278 4.62 11.24 -16.56
CA VAL A 278 3.62 10.75 -15.60
C VAL A 278 3.80 9.24 -15.40
N PHE A 279 4.14 8.53 -16.47
CA PHE A 279 4.33 7.09 -16.43
C PHE A 279 5.72 6.69 -15.92
N ASP A 280 6.65 7.61 -15.61
CA ASP A 280 7.97 7.24 -15.06
C ASP A 280 7.84 6.47 -13.74
N SER A 281 6.84 6.79 -12.94
CA SER A 281 6.58 6.15 -11.65
C SER A 281 5.51 5.05 -11.70
N TRP A 282 5.19 4.52 -12.89
CA TRP A 282 4.09 3.54 -13.06
C TRP A 282 4.22 2.32 -12.14
N LEU A 283 5.46 1.87 -11.92
CA LEU A 283 5.76 0.74 -11.04
C LEU A 283 5.43 1.08 -9.58
N TRP A 284 5.72 2.32 -9.16
CA TRP A 284 5.57 2.77 -7.79
C TRP A 284 4.12 3.02 -7.39
N TRP A 285 3.23 3.23 -8.37
CA TRP A 285 1.78 3.22 -8.09
C TRP A 285 1.32 1.87 -7.51
N LEU A 286 1.99 0.78 -7.84
CA LEU A 286 1.70 -0.55 -7.31
C LEU A 286 2.44 -0.82 -6.00
N PHE A 287 3.76 -0.56 -5.97
CA PHE A 287 4.63 -1.01 -4.87
C PHE A 287 4.81 0.00 -3.73
N SER A 288 4.44 1.26 -3.93
CA SER A 288 4.46 2.33 -2.92
C SER A 288 3.08 2.93 -2.69
N GLY A 289 2.24 2.99 -3.73
CA GLY A 289 0.90 3.58 -3.65
C GLY A 289 -0.16 2.70 -2.99
N LEU A 290 0.00 1.36 -2.99
CA LEU A 290 -0.98 0.44 -2.42
C LEU A 290 -0.55 -0.04 -1.02
N PRO A 291 -1.50 -0.19 -0.07
CA PRO A 291 -1.26 -0.86 1.20
C PRO A 291 -0.68 -2.27 1.05
N PHE A 292 0.13 -2.71 2.01
CA PHE A 292 0.86 -3.99 1.99
C PHE A 292 -0.01 -5.20 1.65
N HIS A 293 -1.20 -5.29 2.23
CA HIS A 293 -2.09 -6.42 2.02
C HIS A 293 -2.55 -6.58 0.55
N TYR A 294 -2.69 -5.48 -0.20
CA TYR A 294 -3.01 -5.55 -1.63
C TYR A 294 -1.83 -6.08 -2.43
N MET A 295 -0.59 -5.70 -2.09
CA MET A 295 0.61 -6.21 -2.75
C MET A 295 0.80 -7.71 -2.53
N VAL A 296 0.45 -8.19 -1.34
CA VAL A 296 0.51 -9.62 -0.98
C VAL A 296 -0.53 -10.46 -1.73
N HIS A 297 -1.65 -9.88 -2.16
CA HIS A 297 -2.65 -10.56 -2.98
C HIS A 297 -2.37 -10.43 -4.49
N PHE A 298 -1.70 -9.36 -4.91
CA PHE A 298 -1.36 -9.11 -6.31
C PHE A 298 -0.28 -10.07 -6.86
N ASN A 299 0.61 -10.56 -5.99
CA ASN A 299 1.76 -11.42 -6.33
C ASN A 299 1.50 -12.91 -6.06
#